data_AF-A0A101F0Z3-F1
#
_entry.id   AF-A0A101F0Z3-F1
#
_cell.length_a   1.000
_cell.length_b   1.000
_cell.length_c   1.000
_cell.angle_alpha   90.00
_cell.angle_beta   90.00
_cell.angle_gamma   90.00
#
_symmetry.space_group_name_H-M   'P 1'
#
loop_
_entity.id
_entity.type
_entity.pdbx_description
1 polymer ?
#
loop_
_entity_poly.entity_id
_entity_poly.type
_entity_poly.pdbx_seq_one_letter_code
_entity_poly.pdbx_strand_id
1 'polypeptide(L)'
;MATFKLVISDTKTGVAKQIEITGAEADKLIGLRIGDEIEAKELGFNLSEIFGSEIPGDVKLKITGGTDKDGFPMRPDVHGPRRVKILISRGPGFRPQERGERRKKTVRGNTISPEIAQINVKIVYP
;
A
#
# COMPACT_ATOMS: atom_id res chain seq x y z
N MET A 1 -7.52 -8.78 -15.54
CA MET A 1 -6.91 -9.29 -14.29
C MET A 1 -6.12 -8.17 -13.67
N ALA A 2 -6.34 -7.86 -12.39
CA ALA A 2 -5.53 -6.87 -11.69
C ALA A 2 -4.15 -7.46 -11.44
N THR A 3 -3.11 -6.73 -11.82
CA THR A 3 -1.72 -7.03 -11.48
C THR A 3 -1.25 -5.98 -10.50
N PHE A 4 -0.83 -6.41 -9.31
CA PHE A 4 -0.35 -5.50 -8.27
C PHE A 4 1.14 -5.71 -8.05
N LYS A 5 1.87 -4.60 -7.99
CA LYS A 5 3.23 -4.57 -7.45
C LYS A 5 3.15 -4.41 -5.94
N LEU A 6 3.50 -5.45 -5.19
CA LEU A 6 3.54 -5.41 -3.75
C LEU A 6 4.96 -5.08 -3.29
N VAL A 7 5.13 -3.94 -2.62
CA VAL A 7 6.40 -3.57 -1.98
C VAL A 7 6.30 -3.92 -0.52
N ILE A 8 7.07 -4.93 -0.11
CA ILE A 8 7.16 -5.38 1.28
C ILE A 8 8.39 -4.73 1.90
N SER A 9 8.20 -4.07 3.04
CA SER A 9 9.30 -3.51 3.82
C SER A 9 9.44 -4.22 5.15
N ASP A 10 10.61 -4.79 5.40
CA ASP A 10 11.00 -5.29 6.71
C ASP A 10 11.57 -4.16 7.56
N THR A 11 11.04 -4.04 8.78
CA THR A 11 11.45 -3.01 9.74
C THR A 11 12.68 -3.34 10.54
N LYS A 12 13.02 -4.62 10.69
CA LYS A 12 14.21 -5.04 11.45
C LYS A 12 15.46 -4.96 10.59
N THR A 13 15.37 -5.44 9.35
CA THR A 13 16.50 -5.42 8.42
C THR A 13 16.60 -4.12 7.63
N GLY A 14 15.51 -3.33 7.54
CA GLY A 14 15.46 -2.11 6.75
C GLY A 14 15.47 -2.35 5.24
N VAL A 15 15.27 -3.60 4.81
CA VAL A 15 15.25 -3.99 3.39
C VAL A 15 13.82 -3.96 2.87
N ALA A 16 13.65 -3.46 1.65
CA ALA A 16 12.39 -3.54 0.92
C ALA A 16 12.57 -4.40 -0.35
N LYS A 17 11.61 -5.29 -0.60
CA LYS A 17 11.58 -6.12 -1.81
C LYS A 17 10.23 -5.98 -2.50
N GLN A 18 10.26 -6.00 -3.82
CA GLN A 18 9.07 -5.90 -4.66
C GLN A 18 8.72 -7.28 -5.23
N ILE A 19 7.44 -7.62 -5.17
CA ILE A 19 6.87 -8.84 -5.74
C ILE A 19 5.72 -8.44 -6.67
N GLU A 20 5.53 -9.19 -7.74
CA GLU A 20 4.35 -9.05 -8.60
C GLU A 20 3.32 -10.11 -8.24
N ILE A 21 2.10 -9.67 -7.91
CA ILE A 21 0.98 -10.51 -7.55
C ILE A 21 -0.05 -10.45 -8.66
N THR A 22 -0.60 -11.61 -9.03
CA THR A 22 -1.59 -11.72 -10.11
C THR A 22 -2.81 -12.52 -9.68
N GLY A 23 -3.98 -12.20 -10.24
CA GLY A 23 -5.18 -13.04 -10.15
C GLY A 23 -5.76 -13.18 -8.75
N ALA A 24 -5.93 -14.42 -8.27
CA ALA A 24 -6.72 -14.76 -7.09
C ALA A 24 -6.17 -14.17 -5.77
N GLU A 25 -4.85 -13.99 -5.66
CA GLU A 25 -4.22 -13.35 -4.49
C GLU A 25 -4.43 -11.83 -4.51
N ALA A 26 -4.43 -11.24 -5.70
CA ALA A 26 -4.70 -9.82 -5.91
C ALA A 26 -6.16 -9.49 -5.55
N ASP A 27 -7.10 -10.38 -5.87
CA ASP A 27 -8.52 -10.16 -5.59
C ASP A 27 -8.83 -10.12 -4.08
N LYS A 28 -8.06 -10.85 -3.26
CA LYS A 28 -8.19 -10.81 -1.79
C LYS A 28 -7.78 -9.46 -1.19
N LEU A 29 -6.90 -8.71 -1.86
CA LEU A 29 -6.45 -7.39 -1.40
C LEU A 29 -7.48 -6.28 -1.70
N ILE A 30 -8.43 -6.53 -2.60
CA ILE A 30 -9.43 -5.56 -3.01
C ILE A 30 -10.45 -5.36 -1.88
N GLY A 31 -10.77 -4.10 -1.58
CA GLY A 31 -11.72 -3.74 -0.52
C GLY A 31 -11.09 -3.52 0.85
N LEU A 32 -9.83 -3.93 1.05
CA LEU A 32 -9.06 -3.61 2.26
C LEU A 32 -8.67 -2.14 2.31
N ARG A 33 -8.43 -1.64 3.51
CA ARG A 33 -8.07 -0.24 3.76
C ARG A 33 -6.61 -0.09 4.16
N ILE A 34 -6.08 1.11 3.95
CA ILE A 34 -4.80 1.50 4.53
C ILE A 34 -4.92 1.44 6.06
N GLY A 35 -3.99 0.71 6.68
CA GLY A 35 -3.95 0.48 8.11
C GLY A 35 -4.39 -0.92 8.52
N ASP A 36 -5.05 -1.67 7.64
CA ASP A 36 -5.48 -3.04 7.90
C ASP A 36 -4.27 -3.98 7.93
N GLU A 37 -4.38 -5.01 8.77
CA GLU A 37 -3.39 -6.07 8.93
C GLU A 37 -3.90 -7.35 8.28
N ILE A 38 -3.05 -7.97 7.48
CA ILE A 38 -3.33 -9.20 6.76
C ILE A 38 -2.31 -10.24 7.18
N GLU A 39 -2.74 -11.48 7.38
CA GLU A 39 -1.82 -12.57 7.65
C GLU A 39 -1.05 -12.93 6.37
N ALA A 40 0.28 -13.01 6.47
CA ALA A 40 1.12 -13.35 5.32
C ALA A 40 0.77 -14.70 4.67
N LYS A 41 0.21 -15.64 5.46
CA LYS A 41 -0.25 -16.96 4.99
C LYS A 41 -1.32 -16.88 3.91
N GLU A 42 -2.19 -15.87 3.95
CA GLU A 42 -3.31 -15.76 3.01
C GLU A 42 -2.90 -15.29 1.61
N LEU A 43 -1.73 -14.66 1.51
CA LEU A 43 -1.18 -14.13 0.26
C LEU A 43 -0.32 -15.15 -0.49
N GLY A 44 -0.18 -16.39 0.00
CA GLY A 44 0.46 -17.48 -0.76
C GLY A 44 2.00 -17.38 -0.91
N PHE A 45 2.64 -16.34 -0.36
CA PHE A 45 4.08 -16.16 -0.44
C PHE A 45 4.81 -16.70 0.80
N ASN A 46 5.81 -17.55 0.57
CA ASN A 46 6.84 -17.84 1.57
C ASN A 46 7.76 -16.60 1.71
N LEU A 47 7.44 -15.72 2.66
CA LEU A 47 8.27 -14.54 2.98
C LEU A 47 9.75 -14.91 3.24
N SER A 48 10.00 -16.14 3.69
CA SER A 48 11.32 -16.74 3.91
C SER A 48 12.17 -16.85 2.64
N GLU A 49 11.58 -17.25 1.51
CA GLU A 49 12.30 -17.38 0.23
C GLU A 49 12.61 -16.00 -0.38
N ILE A 50 11.68 -15.06 -0.24
CA ILE A 50 11.83 -13.74 -0.83
C ILE A 50 12.83 -12.90 -0.05
N PHE A 51 12.78 -12.90 1.28
CA PHE A 51 13.68 -12.07 2.09
C PHE A 51 15.01 -12.74 2.42
N GLY A 52 15.14 -14.07 2.27
CA GLY A 52 16.36 -14.80 2.59
C GLY A 52 16.67 -14.83 4.10
N SER A 53 15.67 -14.48 4.91
CA SER A 53 15.69 -14.49 6.37
C SER A 53 14.45 -15.24 6.84
N GLU A 54 14.60 -16.05 7.90
CA GLU A 54 13.48 -16.77 8.50
C GLU A 54 12.46 -15.78 9.08
N ILE A 55 11.54 -15.34 8.23
CA ILE A 55 10.38 -14.57 8.67
C ILE A 55 9.37 -15.59 9.20
N PRO A 56 9.01 -15.54 10.49
CA PRO A 56 8.04 -16.46 11.07
C PRO A 56 6.72 -16.44 10.30
N GLY A 57 6.09 -17.60 10.14
CA GLY A 57 4.82 -17.72 9.41
C GLY A 57 3.67 -16.90 10.01
N ASP A 58 3.76 -16.49 11.27
CA ASP A 58 2.73 -15.73 12.00
C ASP A 58 2.88 -14.21 11.89
N VAL A 59 3.66 -13.76 10.91
CA VAL A 59 3.92 -12.35 10.69
C VAL A 59 2.76 -11.69 9.95
N LYS A 60 2.37 -10.51 10.44
CA LYS A 60 1.31 -9.70 9.84
C LYS A 60 1.88 -8.67 8.89
N LEU A 61 1.18 -8.45 7.78
CA LEU A 61 1.47 -7.41 6.82
C LEU A 61 0.46 -6.28 6.99
N LYS A 62 0.96 -5.09 7.33
CA LYS A 62 0.14 -3.90 7.46
C LYS A 62 0.18 -3.08 6.18
N ILE A 63 -0.98 -2.77 5.60
CA ILE A 63 -1.05 -1.87 4.45
C ILE A 63 -0.72 -0.46 4.92
N THR A 64 0.31 0.14 4.33
CA THR A 64 0.75 1.51 4.68
C THR A 64 0.32 2.54 3.64
N GLY A 65 0.13 2.11 2.39
CA GLY A 65 -0.31 2.98 1.31
C GLY A 65 -0.27 2.29 -0.04
N GLY A 66 -0.41 3.07 -1.10
CA GLY A 66 -0.34 2.59 -2.46
C GLY A 66 -0.41 3.72 -3.47
N THR A 67 -0.26 3.34 -4.74
CA THR A 67 -0.22 4.25 -5.88
C THR A 67 -1.15 3.76 -6.97
N ASP A 68 -1.97 4.67 -7.47
CA ASP A 68 -2.85 4.46 -8.61
C ASP A 68 -2.04 4.29 -9.91
N LYS A 69 -2.64 3.72 -10.96
CA LYS A 69 -2.04 3.56 -12.29
C LYS A 69 -1.51 4.87 -12.88
N ASP A 70 -2.18 6.00 -12.60
CA ASP A 70 -1.76 7.33 -13.05
C ASP A 70 -0.80 8.03 -12.08
N GLY A 71 -0.27 7.31 -11.09
CA GLY A 71 0.70 7.83 -10.12
C GLY A 71 0.09 8.66 -8.99
N PHE A 72 -1.24 8.66 -8.82
CA PHE A 72 -1.86 9.33 -7.68
C PHE A 72 -1.66 8.52 -6.40
N PRO A 73 -1.14 9.12 -5.32
CA PRO A 73 -0.97 8.42 -4.06
C PRO A 73 -2.32 8.22 -3.37
N MET A 74 -2.44 7.09 -2.67
CA MET A 74 -3.54 6.87 -1.74
C MET A 74 -3.37 7.71 -0.48
N ARG A 75 -4.49 8.17 0.09
CA ARG A 75 -4.51 8.94 1.33
C ARG A 75 -5.44 8.27 2.36
N PRO A 76 -4.97 7.99 3.58
CA PRO A 76 -5.76 7.27 4.59
C PRO A 76 -7.03 8.01 5.02
N ASP A 77 -7.00 9.35 5.01
CA ASP A 77 -8.14 10.20 5.42
C ASP A 77 -9.31 10.14 4.42
N VAL A 78 -9.03 9.85 3.14
CA VAL A 78 -10.03 9.91 2.07
C VAL A 78 -10.69 8.55 1.94
N HIS A 79 -11.98 8.48 2.26
CA HIS A 79 -12.71 7.21 2.26
C HIS A 79 -13.12 6.79 0.85
N GLY A 80 -13.08 5.48 0.63
CA GLY A 80 -13.58 4.82 -0.56
C GLY A 80 -12.50 4.52 -1.61
N PRO A 81 -12.88 3.84 -2.70
CA PRO A 81 -11.92 3.37 -3.70
C PRO A 81 -11.64 4.38 -4.81
N ARG A 82 -12.37 5.50 -4.90
CA ARG A 82 -12.32 6.44 -6.03
C ARG A 82 -11.24 7.52 -5.90
N ARG A 83 -10.98 8.22 -7.01
CA ARG A 83 -10.18 9.47 -7.01
C ARG A 83 -11.02 10.64 -6.53
N VAL A 84 -10.40 11.51 -5.74
CA VAL A 84 -11.06 12.72 -5.22
C VAL A 84 -10.09 13.90 -5.32
N LYS A 85 -10.60 15.07 -5.69
CA LYS A 85 -9.82 16.31 -5.75
C LYS A 85 -10.12 17.13 -4.50
N ILE A 86 -9.13 17.25 -3.62
CA ILE A 86 -9.26 17.92 -2.32
C ILE A 86 -8.24 19.06 -2.19
N LEU A 87 -8.57 20.06 -1.36
CA LEU A 87 -7.65 21.15 -1.04
C LEU A 87 -6.67 20.68 0.05
N ILE A 88 -5.41 20.49 -0.33
CA ILE A 88 -4.38 19.94 0.56
C ILE A 88 -3.43 21.05 1.00
N SER A 89 -3.14 21.11 2.30
CA SER A 89 -2.10 21.97 2.88
C SER A 89 -0.79 21.21 3.16
N ARG A 90 -0.88 19.91 3.47
CA ARG A 90 0.25 19.03 3.81
C ARG A 90 0.03 17.62 3.28
N GLY A 91 1.13 16.91 3.07
CA GLY A 91 1.12 15.53 2.55
C GLY A 91 0.27 14.57 3.38
N PRO A 92 -0.03 13.36 2.85
CA PRO A 92 0.46 12.76 1.60
C PRO A 92 -0.11 13.41 0.32
N GLY A 93 0.64 13.33 -0.79
CA GLY A 93 0.22 13.83 -2.11
C GLY A 93 0.43 15.32 -2.39
N PHE A 94 0.97 16.07 -1.43
CA PHE A 94 1.39 17.46 -1.63
C PHE A 94 2.58 17.80 -0.73
N ARG A 95 3.62 18.38 -1.32
CA ARG A 95 4.79 18.91 -0.61
C ARG A 95 4.79 20.43 -0.82
N PRO A 96 4.28 21.22 0.13
CA PRO A 96 4.27 22.68 0.01
C PRO A 96 5.71 23.21 -0.04
N GLN A 97 5.97 24.19 -0.89
CA GLN A 97 7.26 24.88 -0.94
C GLN A 97 7.25 26.13 -0.06
N GLU A 98 6.09 26.75 0.09
CA GLU A 98 5.91 27.96 0.89
C GLU A 98 5.05 27.73 2.12
N ARG A 99 5.26 28.53 3.16
CA ARG A 99 4.47 28.48 4.38
C ARG A 99 3.05 28.97 4.07
N GLY A 100 2.06 28.10 4.34
CA GLY A 100 0.64 28.42 4.12
C GLY A 100 0.13 28.07 2.72
N GLU A 101 0.98 27.49 1.85
CA GLU A 101 0.57 27.05 0.53
C GLU A 101 -0.52 25.95 0.63
N ARG A 102 -1.59 26.12 -0.13
CA ARG A 102 -2.66 25.13 -0.26
C ARG A 102 -2.97 24.93 -1.73
N ARG A 103 -3.09 23.67 -2.17
CA ARG A 103 -3.39 23.38 -3.57
C ARG A 103 -4.46 22.30 -3.69
N LYS A 104 -5.40 22.49 -4.63
CA LYS A 104 -6.33 21.42 -5.01
C LYS A 104 -5.56 20.35 -5.79
N LYS A 105 -5.44 19.16 -5.21
CA LYS A 105 -4.73 18.00 -5.79
C LYS A 105 -5.67 16.80 -5.83
N THR A 106 -5.48 15.96 -6.84
CA THR A 106 -6.19 14.68 -6.96
C THR A 106 -5.42 13.62 -6.18
N VAL A 107 -6.13 12.87 -5.36
CA VAL A 107 -5.60 11.75 -4.58
C VAL A 107 -6.53 10.55 -4.70
N ARG A 108 -6.01 9.35 -4.44
CA ARG A 108 -6.80 8.12 -4.35
C ARG A 108 -7.28 7.93 -2.91
N GLY A 109 -8.48 7.39 -2.75
CA GLY A 109 -8.98 7.03 -1.43
C GLY A 109 -8.22 5.88 -0.78
N ASN A 110 -8.61 5.54 0.44
CA ASN A 110 -7.93 4.61 1.33
C ASN A 110 -8.26 3.14 1.06
N THR A 111 -9.27 2.85 0.23
CA THR A 111 -9.73 1.50 -0.07
C THR A 111 -9.05 0.99 -1.34
N ILE A 112 -8.53 -0.24 -1.30
CA ILE A 112 -7.85 -0.85 -2.44
C ILE A 112 -8.87 -1.23 -3.52
N SER A 113 -8.51 -0.94 -4.77
CA SER A 113 -9.34 -1.19 -5.95
C SER A 113 -8.48 -1.72 -7.10
N PRO A 114 -9.07 -2.38 -8.12
CA PRO A 114 -8.34 -2.91 -9.28
C PRO A 114 -7.51 -1.89 -10.07
N GLU A 115 -7.79 -0.60 -9.92
CA GLU A 115 -7.09 0.48 -10.63
C GLU A 115 -5.74 0.84 -9.98
N ILE A 116 -5.45 0.30 -8.80
CA ILE A 116 -4.16 0.49 -8.12
C ILE A 116 -3.09 -0.29 -8.88
N ALA A 117 -1.90 0.31 -9.01
CA ALA A 117 -0.76 -0.34 -9.63
C ALA A 117 0.21 -0.92 -8.58
N GLN A 118 0.39 -0.22 -7.46
CA GLN A 118 1.33 -0.60 -6.41
C GLN A 118 0.70 -0.49 -5.03
N ILE A 119 1.00 -1.46 -4.17
CA ILE A 119 0.59 -1.48 -2.76
C ILE A 119 1.86 -1.59 -1.90
N ASN A 120 1.96 -0.75 -0.88
CA ASN A 120 3.06 -0.74 0.06
C ASN A 120 2.62 -1.37 1.37
N VAL A 121 3.31 -2.44 1.77
CA VAL A 121 3.05 -3.16 3.01
C VAL A 121 4.27 -3.16 3.92
N LYS A 122 4.02 -3.10 5.21
CA LYS A 122 5.02 -3.14 6.27
C LYS A 122 4.87 -4.44 7.03
N ILE A 123 6.01 -5.10 7.28
CA ILE A 123 6.06 -6.25 8.16
C ILE A 123 5.87 -5.80 9.62
N VAL A 124 4.88 -6.37 10.29
CA VAL A 124 4.63 -6.21 11.72
C VAL A 124 4.92 -7.54 12.39
N TYR A 125 5.97 -7.54 13.22
CA TYR A 125 6.27 -8.65 14.10
C TYR A 125 5.35 -8.61 15.33
N PRO A 126 4.94 -9.77 15.88
CA PRO A 126 4.32 -9.82 17.19
C PRO A 126 5.26 -9.28 18.29
#